data_AF-W5YLT0-F1
#
_entry.id   AF-W5YLT0-F1
#
_cell.length_a   1.000
_cell.length_b   1.000
_cell.length_c   1.000
_cell.angle_alpha   90.00
_cell.angle_beta   90.00
_cell.angle_gamma   90.00
#
_symmetry.space_group_name_H-M   'P 1'
#
loop_
_entity.id
_entity.type
_entity.pdbx_description
1 polymer ?
#
loop_
_entity_poly.entity_id
_entity_poly.type
_entity_poly.pdbx_seq_one_letter_code
_entity_poly.pdbx_strand_id
1 'polypeptide(L)'
;MGPDYVVEYPTATVPGLGVVQTEMHWYYNPGPQRFIRRLTFRNGKLAQVESLGYGFHVSDRASCNISTLRHARTEYELIARCGEPVSKRVEWRTPKPTRRLETWQGLRPVLVQLWLYHLANNQFRQVVTLRNGQVVDIESRSAR
;
A
#
# COMPACT_ATOMS: atom_id res chain seq x y z
N MET A 1 20.61 -0.35 -10.48
CA MET A 1 19.93 0.39 -9.40
C MET A 1 18.75 -0.45 -8.96
N GLY A 2 18.67 -0.79 -7.67
CA GLY A 2 17.56 -1.58 -7.12
C GLY A 2 16.29 -0.76 -6.98
N PRO A 3 15.14 -1.39 -6.65
CA PRO A 3 13.94 -0.66 -6.24
C PRO A 3 14.19 0.16 -4.97
N ASP A 4 13.54 1.32 -4.87
CA ASP A 4 13.61 2.23 -3.72
C ASP A 4 12.78 1.72 -2.53
N TYR A 5 11.74 0.94 -2.81
CA TYR A 5 10.92 0.27 -1.80
C TYR A 5 10.34 -1.03 -2.33
N VAL A 6 10.41 -2.07 -1.51
CA VAL A 6 9.87 -3.40 -1.82
C VAL A 6 9.01 -3.84 -0.65
N VAL A 7 7.84 -4.38 -0.97
CA VAL A 7 6.96 -5.01 0.01
C VAL A 7 6.35 -6.28 -0.57
N GLU A 8 6.12 -7.28 0.29
CA GLU A 8 5.54 -8.57 -0.06
C GLU A 8 4.30 -8.84 0.80
N TYR A 9 3.27 -9.40 0.15
CA TYR A 9 2.00 -9.77 0.77
C TYR A 9 1.69 -11.25 0.47
N PRO A 10 1.43 -12.09 1.49
CA PRO A 10 0.91 -13.42 1.25
C PRO A 10 -0.51 -13.30 0.71
N THR A 11 -0.79 -13.96 -0.43
CA THR A 11 -2.14 -13.99 -1.03
C THR A 11 -2.90 -15.26 -0.68
N ALA A 12 -2.19 -16.33 -0.34
CA ALA A 12 -2.78 -17.57 0.15
C ALA A 12 -1.82 -18.27 1.14
N THR A 13 -2.38 -18.70 2.28
CA THR A 13 -1.70 -19.51 3.28
C THR A 13 -2.49 -20.79 3.48
N VAL A 14 -1.85 -21.94 3.29
CA VAL A 14 -2.48 -23.26 3.46
C VAL A 14 -1.98 -23.90 4.76
N PRO A 15 -2.88 -24.37 5.65
CA PRO A 15 -2.46 -25.07 6.87
C PRO A 15 -1.53 -26.24 6.56
N GLY A 16 -0.41 -26.32 7.28
CA GLY A 16 0.62 -27.36 7.07
C GLY A 16 1.60 -27.11 5.91
N LEU A 17 1.26 -26.24 4.94
CA LEU A 17 2.14 -25.88 3.81
C LEU A 17 2.72 -24.46 3.90
N GLY A 18 2.13 -23.59 4.71
CA GLY A 18 2.57 -22.20 4.85
C GLY A 18 2.07 -21.30 3.72
N VAL A 19 2.83 -20.24 3.42
CA VAL A 19 2.50 -19.27 2.35
C VAL A 19 2.80 -19.92 0.99
N VAL A 20 1.76 -20.10 0.18
CA VAL A 20 1.88 -20.77 -1.13
C VAL A 20 1.79 -19.80 -2.31
N GLN A 21 1.33 -18.58 -2.06
CA GLN A 21 1.26 -17.52 -3.07
C GLN A 21 1.56 -16.16 -2.47
N THR A 22 2.27 -15.32 -3.21
CA THR A 22 2.66 -13.98 -2.78
C THR A 22 2.50 -12.95 -3.90
N GLU A 23 2.20 -11.72 -3.50
CA GLU A 23 2.24 -10.53 -4.35
C GLU A 23 3.29 -9.57 -3.81
N MET A 24 4.21 -9.12 -4.67
CA MET A 24 5.23 -8.13 -4.30
C MET A 24 5.00 -6.83 -5.07
N HIS A 25 5.22 -5.70 -4.41
CA HIS A 25 5.27 -4.40 -5.04
C HIS A 25 6.68 -3.83 -4.97
N TRP A 26 7.23 -3.47 -6.12
CA TRP A 26 8.53 -2.85 -6.25
C TRP A 26 8.34 -1.43 -6.77
N TYR A 27 8.77 -0.44 -6.00
CA TYR A 27 8.63 0.97 -6.32
C TYR A 27 9.96 1.56 -6.75
N TYR A 28 9.91 2.37 -7.80
CA TYR A 28 11.04 3.13 -8.32
C TYR A 28 10.66 4.61 -8.35
N ASN A 29 11.42 5.43 -7.63
CA ASN A 29 11.22 6.85 -7.45
C ASN A 29 12.32 7.65 -8.19
N PRO A 30 12.07 8.05 -9.44
CA PRO A 30 13.04 8.81 -10.22
C PRO A 30 13.16 10.29 -9.83
N GLY A 31 12.49 10.74 -8.76
CA GLY A 31 12.45 12.13 -8.31
C GLY A 31 11.32 12.97 -8.93
N PRO A 32 11.21 14.26 -8.53
CA PRO A 32 10.01 15.09 -8.74
C PRO A 32 9.59 15.34 -10.19
N GLN A 33 10.51 15.22 -11.13
CA GLN A 33 10.26 15.51 -12.55
C GLN A 33 9.72 14.32 -13.33
N ARG A 34 9.59 13.14 -12.71
CA ARG A 34 9.25 11.89 -13.39
C ARG A 34 8.26 11.07 -12.55
N PHE A 35 7.41 10.29 -13.21
CA PHE A 35 6.45 9.43 -12.53
C PHE A 35 7.13 8.26 -11.82
N ILE A 36 6.67 7.96 -10.60
CA ILE A 36 7.01 6.73 -9.89
C ILE A 36 6.54 5.53 -10.72
N ARG A 37 7.36 4.48 -10.78
CA ARG A 37 6.97 3.20 -11.37
C ARG A 37 6.73 2.19 -10.27
N ARG A 38 5.61 1.47 -10.36
CA ARG A 38 5.36 0.28 -9.55
C ARG A 38 5.33 -0.94 -10.43
N LEU A 39 6.12 -1.94 -10.07
CA LEU A 39 6.06 -3.28 -10.63
C LEU A 39 5.36 -4.19 -9.61
N THR A 40 4.31 -4.88 -10.05
CA THR A 40 3.63 -5.89 -9.24
C THR A 40 4.04 -7.27 -9.73
N PHE A 41 4.62 -8.06 -8.84
CA PHE A 41 4.98 -9.45 -9.09
C PHE A 41 3.99 -10.38 -8.39
N ARG A 42 3.62 -11.48 -9.04
CA ARG A 42 2.81 -12.55 -8.45
C ARG A 42 3.57 -13.85 -8.57
N ASN A 43 3.83 -14.49 -7.43
CA ASN A 43 4.62 -15.73 -7.36
C ASN A 43 5.96 -15.59 -8.12
N GLY A 44 6.66 -14.47 -7.89
CA GLY A 44 7.93 -14.14 -8.53
C GLY A 44 7.87 -13.70 -10.00
N LYS A 45 6.70 -13.68 -10.65
CA LYS A 45 6.55 -13.26 -12.05
C LYS A 45 5.96 -11.86 -12.16
N LEU A 46 6.52 -11.02 -13.03
CA LEU A 46 5.99 -9.68 -13.30
C LEU A 46 4.58 -9.79 -13.88
N ALA A 47 3.60 -9.26 -13.15
CA ALA A 47 2.19 -9.31 -13.51
C ALA A 47 1.66 -7.96 -14.03
N GLN A 48 2.20 -6.84 -13.52
CA GLN A 48 1.74 -5.50 -13.88
C GLN A 48 2.85 -4.45 -13.72
N VAL A 49 2.80 -3.43 -14.56
CA VAL A 49 3.63 -2.22 -14.45
C VAL A 49 2.70 -1.00 -14.46
N GLU A 50 2.84 -0.12 -13.47
CA GLU A 50 2.01 1.07 -13.31
C GLU A 50 2.87 2.34 -13.25
N SER A 51 2.36 3.41 -13.88
CA SER A 51 2.78 4.78 -13.57
C SER A 51 1.91 5.31 -12.45
N LEU A 52 2.52 5.85 -11.40
CA LEU A 52 1.82 6.48 -10.29
C LEU A 52 1.99 8.00 -10.37
N GLY A 53 1.87 8.71 -9.25
CA GLY A 53 2.16 10.14 -9.16
C GLY A 53 3.63 10.46 -9.45
N TYR A 54 3.95 11.76 -9.46
CA TYR A 54 5.33 12.22 -9.57
C TYR A 54 6.18 11.73 -8.39
N GLY A 55 7.46 11.47 -8.65
CA GLY A 55 8.43 11.14 -7.64
C GLY A 55 8.65 12.29 -6.65
N PHE A 56 9.55 12.06 -5.71
CA PHE A 56 9.83 13.01 -4.64
C PHE A 56 11.22 12.78 -4.06
N HIS A 57 11.77 13.79 -3.41
CA HIS A 57 12.98 13.61 -2.60
C HIS A 57 12.61 12.93 -1.29
N VAL A 58 13.27 11.81 -0.98
CA VAL A 58 13.12 11.13 0.31
C VAL A 58 13.89 11.95 1.35
N SER A 59 13.23 12.31 2.45
CA SER A 59 13.86 12.97 3.59
C SER A 59 14.40 11.92 4.54
N ASP A 60 15.62 12.10 5.05
CA ASP A 60 16.20 11.21 6.07
C ASP A 60 15.46 11.30 7.42
N ARG A 61 14.70 12.38 7.64
CA ARG A 61 13.86 12.56 8.81
C ARG A 61 12.41 12.43 8.41
N ALA A 62 11.83 11.27 8.69
CA ALA A 62 10.39 11.08 8.61
C ALA A 62 9.71 11.94 9.71
N SER A 63 8.98 12.97 9.30
CA SER A 63 8.16 13.79 10.21
C SER A 63 6.70 13.65 9.82
N CYS A 64 6.06 12.58 10.31
CA CYS A 64 4.66 12.36 10.03
C CYS A 64 3.78 13.35 10.78
N ASN A 65 3.12 14.23 10.05
CA ASN A 65 2.04 15.08 10.55
C ASN A 65 0.78 14.85 9.69
N ILE A 66 -0.35 15.40 10.12
CA ILE A 66 -1.64 15.17 9.45
C ILE A 66 -1.65 15.67 8.01
N SER A 67 -0.96 16.78 7.70
CA SER A 67 -0.86 17.31 6.34
C SER A 67 -0.06 16.34 5.46
N THR A 68 1.13 15.94 5.90
CA THR A 68 1.96 14.97 5.18
C THR A 68 1.21 13.66 4.90
N LEU A 69 0.52 13.13 5.91
CA LEU A 69 -0.25 11.90 5.80
C LEU A 69 -1.42 12.03 4.81
N ARG A 70 -2.13 13.16 4.80
CA ARG A 70 -3.23 13.44 3.85
C ARG A 70 -2.77 13.65 2.41
N HIS A 71 -1.52 14.01 2.17
CA HIS A 71 -0.97 14.19 0.82
C HIS A 71 -0.44 12.90 0.22
N ALA A 72 -0.11 11.89 1.04
CA ALA A 72 0.32 10.59 0.54
C ALA A 72 -0.80 9.91 -0.26
N ARG A 73 -0.42 9.33 -1.40
CA ARG A 73 -1.35 8.62 -2.31
C ARG A 73 -1.06 7.14 -2.39
N THR A 74 0.12 6.70 -1.98
CA THR A 74 0.57 5.32 -2.09
C THR A 74 1.21 4.84 -0.80
N GLU A 75 1.27 3.51 -0.64
CA GLU A 75 1.96 2.88 0.48
C GLU A 75 3.44 3.28 0.56
N TYR A 76 4.10 3.44 -0.58
CA TYR A 76 5.48 3.90 -0.63
C TYR A 76 5.62 5.35 -0.15
N GLU A 77 4.74 6.25 -0.60
CA GLU A 77 4.75 7.64 -0.11
C GLU A 77 4.48 7.73 1.40
N LEU A 78 3.60 6.88 1.94
CA LEU A 78 3.38 6.79 3.38
C LEU A 78 4.67 6.38 4.09
N ILE A 79 5.32 5.27 3.68
CA ILE A 79 6.56 4.82 4.31
C ILE A 79 7.67 5.87 4.18
N ALA A 80 7.86 6.45 3.00
CA ALA A 80 8.95 7.37 2.76
C ALA A 80 8.78 8.74 3.46
N ARG A 81 7.54 9.16 3.74
CA ARG A 81 7.25 10.46 4.38
C ARG A 81 6.97 10.33 5.88
N CYS A 82 6.30 9.27 6.28
CA CYS A 82 5.82 9.04 7.64
C CYS A 82 6.58 7.95 8.39
N GLY A 83 7.38 7.13 7.72
CA GLY A 83 8.02 5.97 8.31
C GLY A 83 7.05 4.79 8.45
N GLU A 84 7.46 3.78 9.20
CA GLU A 84 6.63 2.61 9.47
C GLU A 84 5.41 2.96 10.35
N PRO A 85 4.19 2.50 10.01
CA PRO A 85 3.03 2.65 10.88
C PRO A 85 3.18 1.79 12.14
N VAL A 86 2.44 2.18 13.18
CA VAL A 86 2.34 1.44 14.45
C VAL A 86 1.79 0.03 14.25
N SER A 87 0.87 -0.15 13.31
CA SER A 87 0.40 -1.48 12.90
C SER A 87 -0.07 -1.50 11.45
N LYS A 88 0.03 -2.69 10.84
CA LYS A 88 -0.50 -3.00 9.51
C LYS A 88 -1.41 -4.23 9.62
N ARG A 89 -2.62 -4.13 9.10
CA ARG A 89 -3.50 -5.27 8.83
C ARG A 89 -3.71 -5.37 7.33
N VAL A 90 -3.77 -6.61 6.83
CA VAL A 90 -3.90 -6.90 5.41
C VAL A 90 -5.02 -7.92 5.24
N GLU A 91 -5.83 -7.72 4.20
CA GLU A 91 -6.94 -8.60 3.85
C GLU A 91 -7.09 -8.66 2.32
N TRP A 92 -7.24 -9.86 1.76
CA TRP A 92 -7.59 -10.05 0.36
C TRP A 92 -9.10 -10.17 0.23
N ARG A 93 -9.73 -9.18 -0.41
CA ARG A 93 -11.18 -9.14 -0.58
C ARG A 93 -11.56 -9.49 -2.01
N THR A 94 -12.36 -10.55 -2.16
CA THR A 94 -12.99 -10.86 -3.45
C THR A 94 -14.14 -9.86 -3.68
N PRO A 95 -14.16 -9.14 -4.82
CA PRO A 95 -15.27 -8.27 -5.18
C PRO A 95 -16.58 -9.08 -5.22
N LYS A 96 -17.68 -8.51 -4.73
CA LYS A 96 -19.00 -9.13 -4.90
C LYS A 96 -19.34 -9.14 -6.39
N PRO A 97 -19.74 -10.27 -6.98
CA PRO A 97 -20.18 -10.30 -8.37
C PRO A 97 -21.38 -9.34 -8.51
N THR A 98 -21.27 -8.39 -9.43
CA THR A 98 -22.42 -7.57 -9.87
C THR A 98 -22.88 -8.09 -11.22
N ARG A 99 -24.16 -7.91 -11.58
CA ARG A 99 -24.74 -8.38 -12.87
C ARG A 99 -23.96 -7.94 -14.12
N ARG A 100 -23.06 -6.95 -14.02
CA ARG A 100 -22.24 -6.43 -15.12
C ARG A 100 -20.82 -7.02 -15.18
N LEU A 101 -20.40 -7.79 -14.17
CA LEU A 101 -19.02 -8.26 -13.95
C LEU A 101 -18.91 -9.81 -13.98
N GLU A 102 -19.72 -10.47 -14.82
CA GLU A 102 -19.67 -11.94 -15.03
C GLU A 102 -18.42 -12.42 -15.80
N THR A 103 -17.47 -11.54 -16.10
CA THR A 103 -16.16 -11.94 -16.62
C THR A 103 -15.21 -12.33 -15.49
N TRP A 104 -14.49 -13.45 -15.61
CA TRP A 104 -13.47 -13.94 -14.65
C TRP A 104 -12.42 -12.89 -14.21
N GLN A 105 -12.18 -11.84 -15.02
CA GLN A 105 -11.32 -10.71 -14.65
C GLN A 105 -11.86 -9.87 -13.49
N GLY A 106 -13.18 -9.84 -13.29
CA GLY A 106 -13.88 -9.06 -12.26
C GLY A 106 -13.84 -9.64 -10.85
N LEU A 107 -13.45 -10.92 -10.71
CA LEU A 107 -13.42 -11.65 -9.44
C LEU A 107 -12.02 -11.70 -8.82
N ARG A 108 -11.04 -10.98 -9.37
CA ARG A 108 -9.68 -10.97 -8.80
C ARG A 108 -9.71 -10.39 -7.38
N PRO A 109 -9.15 -11.10 -6.39
CA PRO A 109 -9.00 -10.56 -5.05
C PRO A 109 -8.26 -9.23 -5.07
N VAL A 110 -8.75 -8.30 -4.27
CA VAL A 110 -8.19 -6.97 -4.11
C VAL A 110 -7.50 -6.91 -2.76
N LEU A 111 -6.25 -6.47 -2.76
CA LEU A 111 -5.49 -6.23 -1.54
C LEU A 111 -6.09 -5.01 -0.82
N VAL A 112 -6.55 -5.19 0.41
CA VAL A 112 -6.98 -4.11 1.30
C VAL A 112 -6.04 -4.08 2.49
N GLN A 113 -5.53 -2.89 2.79
CA GLN A 113 -4.61 -2.70 3.90
C GLN A 113 -5.18 -1.64 4.84
N LEU A 114 -5.03 -1.86 6.14
CA LEU A 114 -5.38 -0.93 7.20
C LEU A 114 -4.14 -0.61 8.00
N TRP A 115 -3.64 0.61 7.87
CA TRP A 115 -2.40 1.06 8.50
C TRP A 115 -2.73 2.07 9.60
N LEU A 116 -2.13 1.89 10.77
CA LEU A 116 -2.36 2.75 11.93
C LEU A 116 -1.15 3.64 12.17
N TYR A 117 -1.31 4.95 12.06
CA TYR A 117 -0.29 5.93 12.42
C TYR A 117 -0.63 6.64 13.73
N HIS A 118 0.40 6.84 14.56
CA HIS A 118 0.37 7.75 15.70
C HIS A 118 1.15 9.00 15.33
N LEU A 119 0.53 10.18 15.40
CA LEU A 119 1.19 11.44 15.07
C LEU A 119 1.68 12.09 16.37
N ALA A 120 2.94 12.55 16.41
CA ALA A 120 3.63 13.00 17.62
C ALA A 120 2.92 14.13 18.41
N ASN A 121 2.03 14.89 17.75
CA ASN A 121 1.30 16.02 18.34
C ASN A 121 -0.22 15.81 18.34
N ASN A 122 -0.71 14.58 18.12
CA ASN A 122 -2.14 14.31 18.01
C ASN A 122 -2.58 13.21 18.99
N GLN A 123 -3.64 13.48 19.78
CA GLN A 123 -4.24 12.49 20.66
C GLN A 123 -5.00 11.40 19.88
N PHE A 124 -5.25 11.61 18.58
CA PHE A 124 -6.01 10.71 17.72
C PHE A 124 -5.10 9.87 16.82
N ARG A 125 -5.36 8.56 16.81
CA ARG A 125 -4.69 7.64 15.87
C ARG A 125 -5.33 7.79 14.49
N GLN A 126 -4.51 7.71 13.44
CA GLN A 126 -4.98 7.79 12.06
C GLN A 126 -5.01 6.38 11.46
N VAL A 127 -6.19 5.95 11.00
CA VAL A 127 -6.34 4.72 10.25
C VAL A 127 -6.37 5.06 8.76
N VAL A 128 -5.35 4.61 8.04
CA VAL A 128 -5.24 4.77 6.60
C VAL A 128 -5.68 3.47 5.95
N THR A 129 -6.72 3.55 5.12
CA THR A 129 -7.16 2.42 4.30
C THR A 129 -6.50 2.52 2.94
N LEU A 130 -5.84 1.45 2.53
CA LEU A 130 -5.27 1.30 1.20
C LEU A 130 -5.98 0.18 0.44
N ARG A 131 -6.05 0.34 -0.88
CA ARG A 131 -6.50 -0.66 -1.84
C ARG A 131 -5.42 -0.84 -2.89
N ASN A 132 -4.88 -2.05 -3.02
CA ASN A 132 -3.75 -2.36 -3.89
C ASN A 132 -2.62 -1.33 -3.75
N GLY A 133 -2.22 -1.03 -2.51
CA GLY A 133 -1.16 -0.05 -2.21
C GLY A 133 -1.51 1.43 -2.48
N GLN A 134 -2.74 1.77 -2.88
CA GLN A 134 -3.20 3.15 -3.05
C GLN A 134 -4.06 3.59 -1.86
N VAL A 135 -3.82 4.78 -1.34
CA VAL A 135 -4.64 5.37 -0.27
C VAL A 135 -6.03 5.68 -0.79
N VAL A 136 -7.05 5.10 -0.17
CA VAL A 136 -8.46 5.33 -0.52
C VAL A 136 -9.24 6.03 0.58
N ASP A 137 -8.79 5.96 1.83
CA ASP A 137 -9.44 6.63 2.96
C ASP A 137 -8.47 6.89 4.12
N ILE A 138 -8.77 7.93 4.92
CA ILE A 138 -8.02 8.29 6.13
C ILE A 138 -9.02 8.74 7.20
N GLU A 139 -9.16 7.92 8.24
CA GLU A 139 -10.07 8.14 9.37
C GLU A 139 -9.28 8.47 10.65
N SER A 140 -9.72 9.47 11.40
CA SER A 140 -9.24 9.72 12.76
C SER A 140 -10.05 8.91 13.77
N ARG A 141 -9.39 8.12 14.62
CA ARG A 141 -10.03 7.36 15.71
C ARG A 141 -9.50 7.83 17.06
N SER A 142 -10.40 8.00 18.02
CA SER A 142 -10.04 8.28 19.41
C SER A 142 -9.22 7.13 19.98
N ALA A 143 -8.12 7.44 20.66
CA ALA A 143 -7.46 6.48 21.54
C ALA A 143 -8.39 6.25 22.74
N ARG A 144 -9.20 5.17 22.71
CA ARG A 144 -9.81 4.62 23.92
C ARG A 144 -8.90 3.51 24.45
#